data_AF-M7NHT5-F1
#
_entry.id   AF-M7NHT5-F1
#
_cell.length_a   1.000
_cell.length_b   1.000
_cell.length_c   1.000
_cell.angle_alpha   90.00
_cell.angle_beta   90.00
_cell.angle_gamma   90.00
#
_symmetry.space_group_name_H-M   'P 1'
#
loop_
_entity.id
_entity.type
_entity.pdbx_description
1 polymer ?
#
loop_
_entity_poly.entity_id
_entity_poly.type
_entity_poly.pdbx_seq_one_letter_code
_entity_poly.pdbx_strand_id
1 'polypeptide(L)'
;MEQAASISLPVIYLHPFAWGGKTLVRLSLEQNRELYHFLYQQQDILRYSKTFKSLVTHYKKEPLEKLKERIIGRARLNTTALMRHALQAKAEPIKKGMPPAASLPLVQLVPAMLEGKTILLIRFRYHSPLIELLKKQSFTHYYAKGKCWYVQKEDVQLAALIRLLQPMARLRLDARLYPLDFASQKQLIVGHDSDWGSIDPEPFLNVLYGKGYSPNTIGTYYSLVGRFIKSNGICSQEELQTLGAAEVNLYHSRWMAQGNTAAGSVNQSVNAIKFYMQHVLDKLLEGVELVRVKGERQLPKVMSLQEVTKVLSSCDNLKHRCMLSLLYSGGLRAGELIGLKLTDIDWERKQIRIRKAKGKKDRMTLLSAVFCQQLQAYLAQYRPSVWVFEGQWGDQYTSSSLRSVFKQALQKARIAKPYTLHCLRHSFATHLLEGGTDLRYIQSLLGHNSSKTTEIYTHVSQQAIQNIQSPLDRLELTGNYHMLPSGIPQQTYDKK
;
A
#
# COMPACT_ATOMS: atom_id res chain seq x y z
N MET A 1 41.14 -19.83 15.54
CA MET A 1 39.81 -20.47 15.50
C MET A 1 38.84 -19.50 14.86
N GLU A 2 38.57 -19.72 13.57
CA GLU A 2 37.62 -18.93 12.78
C GLU A 2 36.20 -19.09 13.34
N GLN A 3 35.56 -17.97 13.70
CA GLN A 3 34.12 -17.92 13.86
C GLN A 3 33.48 -17.97 12.47
N ALA A 4 33.16 -19.18 12.01
CA ALA A 4 32.32 -19.36 10.83
C ALA A 4 30.95 -18.72 11.11
N ALA A 5 30.70 -17.57 10.49
CA ALA A 5 29.36 -17.00 10.41
C ALA A 5 28.42 -18.06 9.84
N SER A 6 27.42 -18.47 10.60
CA SER A 6 26.32 -19.31 10.10
C SER A 6 25.60 -18.52 9.00
N ILE A 7 26.01 -18.72 7.74
CA ILE A 7 25.34 -18.13 6.58
C ILE A 7 23.97 -18.82 6.47
N SER A 8 22.95 -18.13 6.94
CA SER A 8 21.55 -18.53 6.78
C SER A 8 21.29 -18.77 5.29
N LEU A 9 21.01 -20.01 4.89
CA LEU A 9 20.72 -20.35 3.49
C LEU A 9 19.60 -19.47 2.93
N PRO A 10 19.74 -18.93 1.71
CA PRO A 10 18.74 -18.08 1.06
C PRO A 10 17.39 -18.81 0.93
N VAL A 11 16.29 -18.06 0.96
CA VAL A 11 14.94 -18.64 0.90
C VAL A 11 14.33 -18.52 -0.50
N ILE A 12 13.83 -19.65 -1.01
CA ILE A 12 13.00 -19.73 -2.22
C ILE A 12 11.54 -19.77 -1.80
N TYR A 13 10.76 -18.77 -2.20
CA TYR A 13 9.33 -18.70 -1.95
C TYR A 13 8.55 -19.28 -3.12
N LEU A 14 7.67 -20.23 -2.83
CA LEU A 14 6.81 -20.86 -3.84
C LEU A 14 5.40 -20.27 -3.79
N HIS A 15 4.92 -19.74 -4.91
CA HIS A 15 3.61 -19.11 -5.02
C HIS A 15 2.76 -19.85 -6.06
N PRO A 16 1.80 -20.70 -5.64
CA PRO A 16 0.92 -21.37 -6.58
C PRO A 16 -0.09 -20.37 -7.18
N PHE A 17 -0.46 -20.61 -8.43
CA PHE A 17 -1.50 -19.86 -9.16
C PHE A 17 -2.06 -20.72 -10.30
N ALA A 18 -3.29 -20.44 -10.74
CA ALA A 18 -3.89 -21.13 -11.89
C ALA A 18 -3.67 -20.32 -13.18
N TRP A 19 -3.34 -20.99 -14.29
CA TRP A 19 -3.17 -20.37 -15.59
C TRP A 19 -3.38 -21.37 -16.73
N GLY A 20 -4.23 -21.03 -17.71
CA GLY A 20 -4.48 -21.87 -18.89
C GLY A 20 -4.94 -23.30 -18.55
N GLY A 21 -5.83 -23.44 -17.57
CA GLY A 21 -6.33 -24.75 -17.09
C GLY A 21 -5.33 -25.58 -16.27
N LYS A 22 -4.14 -25.04 -15.98
CA LYS A 22 -3.09 -25.73 -15.21
C LYS A 22 -2.78 -24.99 -13.92
N THR A 23 -2.46 -25.72 -12.86
CA THR A 23 -1.92 -25.13 -11.62
C THR A 23 -0.40 -25.07 -11.72
N LEU A 24 0.15 -23.87 -11.61
CA LEU A 24 1.58 -23.56 -11.70
C LEU A 24 2.09 -23.03 -10.38
N VAL A 25 3.41 -23.05 -10.20
CA VAL A 25 4.12 -22.49 -9.05
C VAL A 25 5.17 -21.54 -9.55
N ARG A 26 5.12 -20.30 -9.08
CA ARG A 26 6.17 -19.31 -9.29
C ARG A 26 7.19 -19.33 -8.17
N LEU A 27 8.47 -19.26 -8.52
CA LEU A 27 9.55 -19.05 -7.57
C LEU A 27 9.80 -17.55 -7.39
N SER A 28 9.88 -17.09 -6.13
CA SER A 28 10.47 -15.79 -5.79
C SER A 28 11.71 -16.03 -4.93
N LEU A 29 12.79 -15.31 -5.24
CA LEU A 29 14.09 -15.49 -4.61
C LEU A 29 14.47 -14.20 -3.88
N GLU A 30 15.16 -14.31 -2.76
CA GLU A 30 15.94 -13.20 -2.22
C GLU A 30 17.07 -12.83 -3.22
N GLN A 31 17.63 -11.62 -3.14
CA GLN A 31 18.64 -11.17 -4.11
C GLN A 31 19.90 -12.03 -4.04
N ASN A 32 19.93 -13.10 -4.83
CA ASN A 32 21.04 -14.04 -4.93
C ASN A 32 21.16 -14.48 -6.41
N ARG A 33 22.12 -13.88 -7.11
CA ARG A 33 22.33 -14.10 -8.55
C ARG A 33 22.82 -15.52 -8.84
N GLU A 34 23.69 -16.06 -8.00
CA GLU A 34 24.23 -17.41 -8.15
C GLU A 34 23.12 -18.47 -8.04
N LEU A 35 22.27 -18.34 -7.02
CA LEU A 35 21.11 -19.22 -6.85
C LEU A 35 20.12 -19.09 -8.02
N TYR A 36 19.88 -17.86 -8.51
CA TYR A 36 19.01 -17.67 -9.68
C TYR A 36 19.58 -18.37 -10.92
N HIS A 37 20.88 -18.22 -11.19
CA HIS A 37 21.54 -18.84 -12.33
C HIS A 37 21.50 -20.37 -12.22
N PHE A 38 21.78 -20.92 -11.04
CA PHE A 38 21.66 -22.35 -10.76
C PHE A 38 20.23 -22.86 -11.07
N LEU A 39 19.20 -22.17 -10.57
CA LEU A 39 17.81 -22.55 -10.80
C LEU A 39 17.40 -22.42 -12.27
N TYR A 40 17.91 -21.42 -12.98
CA TYR A 40 17.66 -21.22 -14.40
C TYR A 40 18.22 -22.35 -15.27
N GLN A 41 19.33 -22.98 -14.84
CA GLN A 41 19.92 -24.14 -15.52
C GLN A 41 19.09 -25.43 -15.35
N GLN A 42 18.17 -25.49 -14.39
CA GLN A 42 17.34 -26.68 -14.12
C GLN A 42 16.12 -26.77 -15.07
N GLN A 43 16.35 -26.75 -16.38
CA GLN A 43 15.31 -26.59 -17.41
C GLN A 43 14.30 -27.74 -17.52
N ASP A 44 14.66 -28.91 -17.00
CA ASP A 44 13.79 -30.09 -16.88
C ASP A 44 12.72 -29.94 -15.79
N ILE A 45 12.91 -29.05 -14.82
CA ILE A 45 11.97 -28.81 -13.71
C ILE A 45 11.38 -27.40 -13.76
N LEU A 46 12.18 -26.41 -14.14
CA LEU A 46 11.84 -25.00 -14.13
C LEU A 46 11.88 -24.43 -15.53
N ARG A 47 10.84 -23.67 -15.89
CA ARG A 47 10.82 -22.90 -17.13
C ARG A 47 10.70 -21.43 -16.83
N TYR A 48 11.46 -20.61 -17.53
CA TYR A 48 11.29 -19.16 -17.45
C TYR A 48 10.05 -18.76 -18.24
N SER A 49 9.07 -18.16 -17.57
CA SER A 49 7.91 -17.58 -18.23
C SER A 49 8.15 -16.11 -18.52
N LYS A 50 8.14 -15.74 -19.81
CA LYS A 50 8.15 -14.33 -20.25
C LYS A 50 6.94 -13.57 -19.71
N THR A 51 5.78 -14.23 -19.65
CA THR A 51 4.52 -13.68 -19.10
C THR A 51 4.67 -13.29 -17.63
N PHE A 52 5.21 -14.18 -16.80
CA PHE A 52 5.34 -13.94 -15.35
C PHE A 52 6.67 -13.30 -14.95
N LYS A 53 7.61 -13.16 -15.90
CA LYS A 53 8.99 -12.70 -15.68
C LYS A 53 9.67 -13.44 -14.52
N SER A 54 9.43 -14.74 -14.42
CA SER A 54 9.95 -15.58 -13.34
C SER A 54 10.06 -17.05 -13.77
N LEU A 55 10.85 -17.82 -13.02
CA LEU A 55 10.90 -19.27 -13.11
C LEU A 55 9.60 -19.86 -12.54
N VAL A 56 8.99 -20.74 -13.31
CA VAL A 56 7.75 -21.44 -12.96
C VAL A 56 7.92 -22.94 -13.13
N THR A 57 7.19 -23.71 -12.32
CA THR A 57 7.04 -25.16 -12.48
C THR A 57 5.58 -25.56 -12.33
N HIS A 58 5.23 -26.81 -12.67
CA HIS A 58 3.90 -27.34 -12.42
C HIS A 58 3.69 -27.60 -10.92
N TYR A 59 2.49 -27.30 -10.43
CA TYR A 59 2.07 -27.70 -9.08
C TYR A 59 1.71 -29.20 -9.07
N LYS A 60 2.73 -30.05 -9.18
CA LYS A 60 2.65 -31.51 -9.11
C LYS A 60 3.70 -32.02 -8.11
N LYS A 61 3.45 -33.19 -7.50
CA LYS A 61 4.35 -33.78 -6.50
C LYS A 61 5.76 -34.00 -7.06
N GLU A 62 5.85 -34.60 -8.24
CA GLU A 62 7.13 -34.98 -8.85
C GLU A 62 8.07 -33.78 -9.17
N PRO A 63 7.64 -32.69 -9.85
CA PRO A 63 8.49 -31.52 -10.06
C PRO A 63 8.93 -30.82 -8.76
N LEU A 64 8.07 -30.81 -7.74
CA LEU A 64 8.36 -30.14 -6.47
C LEU A 64 9.36 -30.91 -5.61
N GLU A 65 9.29 -32.25 -5.60
CA GLU A 65 10.31 -33.08 -4.94
C GLU A 65 11.66 -32.99 -5.65
N LYS A 66 11.68 -33.09 -6.99
CA LYS A 66 12.91 -32.88 -7.78
C LYS A 66 13.54 -31.51 -7.54
N LEU A 67 12.72 -30.45 -7.45
CA LEU A 67 13.20 -29.11 -7.10
C LEU A 67 13.81 -29.09 -5.69
N LYS A 68 13.15 -29.72 -4.72
CA LYS A 68 13.60 -29.78 -3.32
C LYS A 68 14.93 -30.52 -3.20
N GLU A 69 15.11 -31.63 -3.91
CA GLU A 69 16.37 -32.39 -3.95
C GLU A 69 17.53 -31.55 -4.50
N ARG A 70 17.31 -30.83 -5.59
CA ARG A 70 18.39 -30.06 -6.26
C ARG A 70 18.90 -28.87 -5.46
N ILE A 71 18.08 -28.32 -4.58
CA ILE A 71 18.45 -27.14 -3.79
C ILE A 71 18.99 -27.48 -2.40
N ILE A 72 19.06 -28.76 -2.03
CA ILE A 72 19.62 -29.20 -0.74
C ILE A 72 21.01 -28.58 -0.56
N GLY A 73 21.24 -27.98 0.62
CA GLY A 73 22.50 -27.31 0.96
C GLY A 73 22.72 -25.95 0.26
N ARG A 74 21.87 -25.55 -0.70
CA ARG A 74 22.00 -24.28 -1.44
C ARG A 74 20.94 -23.25 -1.07
N ALA A 75 19.72 -23.70 -0.79
CA ALA A 75 18.61 -22.82 -0.41
C ALA A 75 17.57 -23.57 0.42
N ARG A 76 16.76 -22.81 1.17
CA ARG A 76 15.59 -23.33 1.88
C ARG A 76 14.32 -23.04 1.08
N LEU A 77 13.42 -24.01 1.00
CA LEU A 77 12.09 -23.80 0.43
C LEU A 77 11.10 -23.31 1.47
N ASN A 78 10.47 -22.18 1.17
CA ASN A 78 9.23 -21.78 1.83
C ASN A 78 8.06 -22.36 1.03
N THR A 79 7.58 -23.53 1.46
CA THR A 79 6.42 -24.23 0.90
C THR A 79 5.10 -23.82 1.56
N THR A 80 5.12 -22.83 2.46
CA THR A 80 3.96 -22.39 3.24
C THR A 80 2.79 -21.97 2.33
N ALA A 81 3.08 -21.47 1.13
CA ALA A 81 2.06 -21.13 0.14
C ALA A 81 1.65 -22.31 -0.76
N LEU A 82 2.45 -23.37 -0.92
CA LEU A 82 2.05 -24.62 -1.57
C LEU A 82 1.04 -25.40 -0.74
N MET A 83 1.30 -25.55 0.57
CA MET A 83 0.45 -26.27 1.52
C MET A 83 -1.00 -25.73 1.62
N ARG A 84 -1.28 -24.60 0.97
CA ARG A 84 -2.59 -23.91 0.96
C ARG A 84 -3.45 -24.24 -0.27
N HIS A 85 -2.91 -24.92 -1.28
CA HIS A 85 -3.62 -25.25 -2.53
C HIS A 85 -4.20 -26.68 -2.55
N ALA A 86 -4.06 -27.43 -1.45
CA ALA A 86 -4.58 -28.80 -1.30
C ALA A 86 -6.07 -28.86 -0.86
N LEU A 87 -6.76 -27.72 -0.75
CA LEU A 87 -8.18 -27.65 -0.46
C LEU A 87 -8.92 -26.93 -1.60
N GLN A 88 -9.18 -27.66 -2.67
CA GLN A 88 -10.22 -27.27 -3.62
C GLN A 88 -11.58 -27.66 -3.01
N ALA A 89 -12.35 -26.67 -2.54
CA ALA A 89 -13.79 -26.84 -2.45
C ALA A 89 -14.39 -26.33 -3.78
N LYS A 90 -15.29 -27.11 -4.39
CA LYS A 90 -16.12 -26.64 -5.50
C LYS A 90 -16.80 -25.33 -5.07
N ALA A 91 -16.59 -24.26 -5.83
CA ALA A 91 -17.30 -23.01 -5.64
C ALA A 91 -18.74 -23.19 -6.12
N GLU A 92 -19.71 -22.98 -5.23
CA GLU A 92 -21.10 -22.75 -5.64
C GLU A 92 -21.27 -21.27 -6.07
N PRO A 93 -22.14 -21.00 -7.06
CA PRO A 93 -22.35 -19.65 -7.56
C PRO A 93 -22.89 -18.71 -6.48
N ILE A 94 -22.36 -17.48 -6.46
CA ILE A 94 -22.83 -16.39 -5.60
C ILE A 94 -24.24 -16.00 -6.05
N LYS A 95 -25.22 -16.02 -5.14
CA LYS A 95 -26.60 -15.57 -5.42
C LYS A 95 -26.60 -14.08 -5.79
N LYS A 96 -27.19 -13.72 -6.95
CA LYS A 96 -27.44 -12.33 -7.37
C LYS A 96 -28.42 -11.66 -6.40
N GLY A 97 -28.19 -10.38 -6.08
CA GLY A 97 -29.13 -9.54 -5.32
C GLY A 97 -28.63 -8.97 -3.98
N MET A 98 -27.33 -8.72 -3.81
CA MET A 98 -26.81 -8.05 -2.60
C MET A 98 -26.88 -6.51 -2.73
N PRO A 99 -27.14 -5.78 -1.63
CA PRO A 99 -27.22 -4.32 -1.63
C PRO A 99 -25.88 -3.66 -1.98
N PRO A 100 -25.88 -2.43 -2.55
CA PRO A 100 -24.68 -1.77 -3.05
C PRO A 100 -23.60 -1.55 -1.97
N ALA A 101 -22.33 -1.75 -2.33
CA ALA A 101 -21.17 -1.76 -1.43
C ALA A 101 -21.10 -0.61 -0.40
N ALA A 102 -21.60 0.58 -0.76
CA ALA A 102 -21.48 1.79 0.03
C ALA A 102 -22.34 1.79 1.31
N SER A 103 -23.45 1.02 1.35
CA SER A 103 -24.38 0.98 2.49
C SER A 103 -24.00 -0.08 3.54
N LEU A 104 -23.08 -1.00 3.21
CA LEU A 104 -22.71 -2.10 4.11
C LEU A 104 -21.62 -1.67 5.13
N PRO A 105 -21.74 -2.11 6.40
CA PRO A 105 -20.77 -1.85 7.44
C PRO A 105 -19.41 -2.49 7.09
N LEU A 106 -18.31 -1.83 7.47
CA LEU A 106 -16.97 -2.39 7.33
C LEU A 106 -16.64 -3.25 8.56
N VAL A 107 -16.42 -4.54 8.32
CA VAL A 107 -15.92 -5.52 9.29
C VAL A 107 -14.45 -5.79 9.01
N GLN A 108 -13.62 -5.61 10.03
CA GLN A 108 -12.19 -5.92 10.00
C GLN A 108 -11.92 -7.24 10.73
N LEU A 109 -11.29 -8.18 10.03
CA LEU A 109 -10.83 -9.44 10.60
C LEU A 109 -9.35 -9.31 10.99
N VAL A 110 -9.05 -9.53 12.27
CA VAL A 110 -7.71 -9.28 12.84
C VAL A 110 -7.24 -10.45 13.69
N PRO A 111 -6.09 -11.09 13.36
CA PRO A 111 -5.54 -12.15 14.19
C PRO A 111 -4.99 -11.55 15.48
N ALA A 112 -5.29 -12.19 16.59
CA ALA A 112 -4.81 -11.82 17.91
C ALA A 112 -4.54 -13.06 18.77
N MET A 113 -3.92 -12.85 19.92
CA MET A 113 -3.74 -13.86 20.96
C MET A 113 -4.57 -13.45 22.17
N LEU A 114 -5.37 -14.37 22.69
CA LEU A 114 -6.11 -14.20 23.95
C LEU A 114 -5.81 -15.40 24.83
N GLU A 115 -5.19 -15.15 25.99
CA GLU A 115 -4.85 -16.20 26.97
C GLU A 115 -4.06 -17.37 26.36
N GLY A 116 -3.11 -17.07 25.48
CA GLY A 116 -2.27 -18.08 24.82
C GLY A 116 -2.92 -18.79 23.63
N LYS A 117 -4.20 -18.52 23.32
CA LYS A 117 -4.91 -19.09 22.17
C LYS A 117 -4.93 -18.12 20.98
N THR A 118 -4.83 -18.67 19.77
CA THR A 118 -4.93 -17.88 18.54
C THR A 118 -6.40 -17.60 18.22
N ILE A 119 -6.77 -16.33 18.22
CA ILE A 119 -8.13 -15.90 17.91
C ILE A 119 -8.17 -15.00 16.69
N LEU A 120 -9.34 -14.89 16.09
CA LEU A 120 -9.64 -13.96 15.02
C LEU A 120 -10.71 -12.98 15.48
N LEU A 121 -10.30 -11.74 15.71
CA LEU A 121 -11.19 -10.65 16.11
C LEU A 121 -12.01 -10.17 14.92
N ILE A 122 -13.31 -9.99 15.14
CA ILE A 122 -14.30 -9.46 14.21
C ILE A 122 -14.68 -8.06 14.70
N ARG A 123 -14.11 -7.04 14.07
CA ARG A 123 -14.22 -5.64 14.51
C ARG A 123 -15.05 -4.82 13.55
N PHE A 124 -16.10 -4.17 14.04
CA PHE A 124 -16.95 -3.30 13.25
C PHE A 124 -17.58 -2.24 14.14
N ARG A 125 -18.05 -1.13 13.56
CA ARG A 125 -18.90 -0.18 14.28
C ARG A 125 -20.21 -0.85 14.65
N TYR A 126 -20.86 -0.39 15.71
CA TYR A 126 -22.15 -0.94 16.14
C TYR A 126 -23.11 -1.10 14.95
N HIS A 127 -23.59 -2.33 14.75
CA HIS A 127 -24.48 -2.70 13.65
C HIS A 127 -25.36 -3.87 14.10
N SER A 128 -26.63 -3.60 14.43
CA SER A 128 -27.53 -4.59 15.04
C SER A 128 -27.62 -5.90 14.24
N PRO A 129 -27.83 -5.86 12.90
CA PRO A 129 -27.94 -7.10 12.12
C PRO A 129 -26.69 -7.99 12.16
N LEU A 130 -25.50 -7.40 12.25
CA LEU A 130 -24.25 -8.18 12.35
C LEU A 130 -24.08 -8.77 13.74
N ILE A 131 -24.47 -8.04 14.78
CA ILE A 131 -24.43 -8.54 16.15
C ILE A 131 -25.38 -9.72 16.32
N GLU A 132 -26.58 -9.64 15.76
CA GLU A 132 -27.54 -10.75 15.76
C GLU A 132 -27.05 -11.96 14.97
N LEU A 133 -26.44 -11.74 13.80
CA LEU A 133 -25.82 -12.82 13.01
C LEU A 133 -24.75 -13.56 13.81
N LEU A 134 -23.87 -12.82 14.49
CA LEU A 134 -22.80 -13.39 15.31
C LEU A 134 -23.37 -14.12 16.53
N LYS A 135 -24.31 -13.52 17.27
CA LYS A 135 -24.99 -14.18 18.41
C LYS A 135 -25.59 -15.55 18.06
N LYS A 136 -26.02 -15.76 16.81
CA LYS A 136 -26.57 -17.04 16.33
C LYS A 136 -25.52 -18.14 16.08
N GLN A 137 -24.24 -17.80 16.02
CA GLN A 137 -23.16 -18.76 15.75
C GLN A 137 -22.54 -19.27 17.06
N SER A 138 -22.51 -20.59 17.23
CA SER A 138 -21.93 -21.25 18.40
C SER A 138 -20.42 -21.00 18.57
N PHE A 139 -19.71 -20.72 17.48
CA PHE A 139 -18.26 -20.51 17.46
C PHE A 139 -17.83 -19.04 17.66
N THR A 140 -18.77 -18.10 17.78
CA THR A 140 -18.44 -16.68 17.99
C THR A 140 -18.65 -16.26 19.44
N HIS A 141 -17.75 -15.43 19.92
CA HIS A 141 -17.67 -15.03 21.32
C HIS A 141 -17.52 -13.51 21.40
N TYR A 142 -18.09 -12.89 22.44
CA TYR A 142 -17.93 -11.46 22.67
C TYR A 142 -16.80 -11.18 23.66
N TYR A 143 -15.83 -10.35 23.26
CA TYR A 143 -14.72 -9.94 24.09
C TYR A 143 -15.01 -8.57 24.73
N ALA A 144 -15.47 -8.58 25.98
CA ALA A 144 -15.91 -7.38 26.69
C ALA A 144 -14.82 -6.30 26.82
N LYS A 145 -13.59 -6.69 27.18
CA LYS A 145 -12.46 -5.76 27.34
C LYS A 145 -12.05 -5.08 26.04
N GLY A 146 -12.13 -5.80 24.91
CA GLY A 146 -11.81 -5.28 23.57
C GLY A 146 -13.00 -4.68 22.82
N LYS A 147 -14.22 -4.77 23.39
CA LYS A 147 -15.50 -4.35 22.79
C LYS A 147 -15.68 -4.86 21.36
N CYS A 148 -15.37 -6.13 21.12
CA CYS A 148 -15.46 -6.74 19.79
C CYS A 148 -15.80 -8.22 19.87
N TRP A 149 -16.23 -8.78 18.74
CA TRP A 149 -16.47 -10.21 18.61
C TRP A 149 -15.18 -10.94 18.24
N TYR A 150 -15.10 -12.23 18.51
CA TYR A 150 -13.98 -13.08 18.09
C TYR A 150 -14.41 -14.52 17.85
N VAL A 151 -13.61 -15.25 17.09
CA VAL A 151 -13.69 -16.71 16.94
C VAL A 151 -12.34 -17.30 17.30
N GLN A 152 -12.30 -18.51 17.87
CA GLN A 152 -11.03 -19.23 17.97
C GLN A 152 -10.65 -19.72 16.57
N LYS A 153 -9.36 -19.70 16.26
CA LYS A 153 -8.90 -20.06 14.90
C LYS A 153 -9.20 -21.53 14.58
N GLU A 154 -9.23 -22.37 15.61
CA GLU A 154 -9.47 -23.80 15.53
C GLU A 154 -10.95 -24.12 15.25
N ASP A 155 -11.86 -23.25 15.69
CA ASP A 155 -13.30 -23.48 15.62
C ASP A 155 -13.87 -23.24 14.21
N VAL A 156 -13.25 -22.36 13.41
CA VAL A 156 -13.77 -21.97 12.10
C VAL A 156 -12.69 -21.68 11.07
N GLN A 157 -12.85 -22.30 9.90
CA GLN A 157 -12.06 -21.95 8.72
C GLN A 157 -12.34 -20.52 8.26
N LEU A 158 -11.28 -19.76 7.96
CA LEU A 158 -11.39 -18.37 7.53
C LEU A 158 -12.32 -18.16 6.32
N ALA A 159 -12.32 -19.08 5.35
CA ALA A 159 -13.22 -19.05 4.20
C ALA A 159 -14.71 -19.23 4.57
N ALA A 160 -15.02 -19.96 5.65
CA ALA A 160 -16.38 -20.10 6.16
C ALA A 160 -16.83 -18.81 6.89
N LEU A 161 -15.95 -18.20 7.68
CA LEU A 161 -16.24 -16.92 8.31
C LEU A 161 -16.42 -15.79 7.30
N ILE A 162 -15.59 -15.74 6.25
CA ILE A 162 -15.73 -14.77 5.14
C ILE A 162 -17.12 -14.93 4.49
N ARG A 163 -17.52 -16.17 4.16
CA ARG A 163 -18.83 -16.47 3.57
C ARG A 163 -20.00 -16.05 4.47
N LEU A 164 -19.88 -16.24 5.78
CA LEU A 164 -20.90 -15.83 6.75
C LEU A 164 -21.10 -14.31 6.74
N LEU A 165 -20.01 -13.54 6.73
CA LEU A 165 -20.04 -12.09 6.96
C LEU A 165 -20.25 -11.28 5.67
N GLN A 166 -19.76 -11.77 4.54
CA GLN A 166 -19.80 -11.06 3.25
C GLN A 166 -21.21 -10.58 2.85
N PRO A 167 -22.31 -11.34 3.05
CA PRO A 167 -23.67 -10.90 2.73
C PRO A 167 -24.09 -9.59 3.41
N MET A 168 -23.53 -9.30 4.58
CA MET A 168 -23.98 -8.22 5.46
C MET A 168 -22.89 -7.21 5.80
N ALA A 169 -21.66 -7.39 5.29
CA ALA A 169 -20.53 -6.54 5.63
C ALA A 169 -19.44 -6.52 4.57
N ARG A 170 -18.85 -5.33 4.38
CA ARG A 170 -17.55 -5.16 3.72
C ARG A 170 -16.44 -5.74 4.57
N LEU A 171 -15.67 -6.66 4.02
CA LEU A 171 -14.59 -7.30 4.76
C LEU A 171 -13.24 -6.64 4.48
N ARG A 172 -12.49 -6.36 5.54
CA ARG A 172 -11.09 -5.96 5.50
C ARG A 172 -10.29 -6.92 6.35
N LEU A 173 -9.33 -7.63 5.76
CA LEU A 173 -8.42 -8.47 6.54
C LEU A 173 -7.13 -7.76 6.86
N ASP A 174 -6.65 -8.01 8.07
CA ASP A 174 -5.29 -7.67 8.49
C ASP A 174 -4.25 -8.32 7.58
N ALA A 175 -3.14 -7.61 7.32
CA ALA A 175 -2.06 -8.10 6.47
C ALA A 175 -1.44 -9.42 6.98
N ARG A 176 -1.53 -9.72 8.28
CA ARG A 176 -1.05 -10.96 8.90
C ARG A 176 -1.90 -12.18 8.53
N LEU A 177 -3.12 -11.98 8.02
CA LEU A 177 -3.96 -13.06 7.48
C LEU A 177 -3.53 -13.44 6.06
N TYR A 178 -2.59 -12.71 5.47
CA TYR A 178 -2.04 -13.00 4.16
C TYR A 178 -0.77 -13.87 4.24
N PRO A 179 -0.51 -14.73 3.24
CA PRO A 179 -1.37 -14.96 2.07
C PRO A 179 -2.66 -15.71 2.44
N LEU A 180 -3.80 -15.21 1.97
CA LEU A 180 -5.06 -15.94 2.00
C LEU A 180 -5.05 -17.04 0.93
N ASP A 181 -5.83 -18.09 1.08
CA ASP A 181 -6.11 -18.99 -0.04
C ASP A 181 -6.83 -18.25 -1.18
N PHE A 182 -6.74 -18.75 -2.40
CA PHE A 182 -7.29 -18.09 -3.58
C PHE A 182 -8.81 -17.88 -3.49
N ALA A 183 -9.55 -18.83 -2.91
CA ALA A 183 -10.99 -18.74 -2.76
C ALA A 183 -11.38 -17.59 -1.81
N SER A 184 -10.71 -17.49 -0.66
CA SER A 184 -10.88 -16.37 0.27
C SER A 184 -10.51 -15.03 -0.39
N GLN A 185 -9.42 -14.97 -1.16
CA GLN A 185 -9.02 -13.75 -1.87
C GLN A 185 -10.04 -13.33 -2.93
N LYS A 186 -10.54 -14.28 -3.73
CA LYS A 186 -11.60 -14.05 -4.73
C LYS A 186 -12.84 -13.50 -4.03
N GLN A 187 -13.29 -14.12 -2.93
CA GLN A 187 -14.48 -13.70 -2.19
C GLN A 187 -14.38 -12.26 -1.67
N LEU A 188 -13.21 -11.85 -1.16
CA LEU A 188 -13.01 -10.50 -0.62
C LEU A 188 -12.96 -9.41 -1.67
N ILE A 189 -12.45 -9.75 -2.86
CA ILE A 189 -12.32 -8.81 -3.97
C ILE A 189 -13.65 -8.70 -4.73
N VAL A 190 -14.37 -9.82 -4.88
CA VAL A 190 -15.64 -9.91 -5.63
C VAL A 190 -16.84 -9.44 -4.80
N GLY A 191 -16.75 -9.49 -3.47
CA GLY A 191 -17.92 -9.60 -2.60
C GLY A 191 -18.82 -8.37 -2.39
N HIS A 192 -18.60 -7.22 -3.03
CA HIS A 192 -19.41 -6.02 -2.72
C HIS A 192 -20.06 -5.28 -3.88
N ASP A 193 -19.68 -5.54 -5.11
CA ASP A 193 -20.34 -5.08 -6.33
C ASP A 193 -19.39 -5.53 -7.43
N SER A 194 -19.67 -6.65 -8.09
CA SER A 194 -18.82 -7.06 -9.19
C SER A 194 -19.19 -6.19 -10.39
N ASP A 195 -18.49 -5.07 -10.55
CA ASP A 195 -18.52 -4.28 -11.79
C ASP A 195 -18.12 -5.14 -13.02
N TRP A 196 -17.68 -6.37 -12.80
CA TRP A 196 -17.40 -7.39 -13.80
C TRP A 196 -18.65 -8.01 -14.46
N GLY A 197 -19.86 -7.78 -13.94
CA GLY A 197 -21.09 -8.31 -14.56
C GLY A 197 -21.06 -9.84 -14.68
N SER A 198 -21.17 -10.36 -15.91
CA SER A 198 -21.06 -11.77 -16.27
C SER A 198 -19.64 -12.23 -16.63
N ILE A 199 -18.67 -11.31 -16.71
CA ILE A 199 -17.27 -11.63 -16.99
C ILE A 199 -16.64 -12.25 -15.75
N ASP A 200 -15.95 -13.38 -15.92
CA ASP A 200 -15.18 -13.99 -14.83
C ASP A 200 -13.88 -13.21 -14.57
N PRO A 201 -13.70 -12.62 -13.38
CA PRO A 201 -12.48 -11.90 -13.04
C PRO A 201 -11.29 -12.81 -12.68
N GLU A 202 -11.50 -14.11 -12.51
CA GLU A 202 -10.48 -15.05 -12.04
C GLU A 202 -9.19 -15.06 -12.88
N PRO A 203 -9.24 -15.10 -14.23
CA PRO A 203 -8.04 -15.00 -15.06
C PRO A 203 -7.20 -13.76 -14.75
N PHE A 204 -7.86 -12.62 -14.48
CA PHE A 204 -7.15 -11.39 -14.16
C PHE A 204 -6.46 -11.44 -12.80
N LEU A 205 -7.18 -11.90 -11.79
CA LEU A 205 -6.65 -12.05 -10.45
C LEU A 205 -5.43 -12.99 -10.45
N ASN A 206 -5.53 -14.11 -11.18
CA ASN A 206 -4.44 -15.05 -11.35
C ASN A 206 -3.17 -14.41 -11.93
N VAL A 207 -3.28 -13.57 -12.96
CA VAL A 207 -2.13 -12.83 -13.53
C VAL A 207 -1.53 -11.86 -12.51
N LEU A 208 -2.37 -11.12 -11.80
CA LEU A 208 -1.91 -10.13 -10.82
C LEU A 208 -1.17 -10.80 -9.64
N TYR A 209 -1.70 -11.92 -9.14
CA TYR A 209 -1.03 -12.75 -8.13
C TYR A 209 0.25 -13.39 -8.67
N GLY A 210 0.19 -13.97 -9.87
CA GLY A 210 1.32 -14.55 -10.57
C GLY A 210 2.45 -13.55 -10.81
N LYS A 211 2.15 -12.26 -10.98
CA LYS A 211 3.18 -11.20 -11.05
C LYS A 211 3.58 -10.63 -9.70
N GLY A 212 2.93 -11.02 -8.59
CA GLY A 212 3.33 -10.68 -7.24
C GLY A 212 3.03 -9.24 -6.85
N TYR A 213 1.94 -8.69 -7.41
CA TYR A 213 1.45 -7.37 -7.03
C TYR A 213 1.01 -7.33 -5.56
N SER A 214 1.10 -6.16 -4.93
CA SER A 214 0.62 -5.97 -3.56
C SER A 214 -0.92 -6.08 -3.50
N PRO A 215 -1.52 -6.54 -2.38
CA PRO A 215 -2.98 -6.63 -2.26
C PRO A 215 -3.70 -5.31 -2.59
N ASN A 216 -3.10 -4.17 -2.24
CA ASN A 216 -3.64 -2.84 -2.58
C ASN A 216 -3.64 -2.60 -4.09
N THR A 217 -2.57 -2.96 -4.79
CA THR A 217 -2.50 -2.84 -6.25
C THR A 217 -3.50 -3.78 -6.92
N ILE A 218 -3.64 -5.01 -6.43
CA ILE A 218 -4.60 -5.98 -6.95
C ILE A 218 -6.02 -5.44 -6.83
N GLY A 219 -6.42 -4.99 -5.63
CA GLY A 219 -7.75 -4.40 -5.42
C GLY A 219 -7.98 -3.17 -6.30
N THR A 220 -6.98 -2.29 -6.43
CA THR A 220 -7.10 -1.10 -7.29
C THR A 220 -7.28 -1.49 -8.76
N TYR A 221 -6.45 -2.40 -9.28
CA TYR A 221 -6.51 -2.83 -10.68
C TYR A 221 -7.81 -3.56 -10.98
N TYR A 222 -8.22 -4.48 -10.08
CA TYR A 222 -9.49 -5.19 -10.16
C TYR A 222 -10.68 -4.23 -10.27
N SER A 223 -10.77 -3.23 -9.39
CA SER A 223 -11.88 -2.28 -9.39
C SER A 223 -11.88 -1.39 -10.64
N LEU A 224 -10.72 -0.93 -11.09
CA LEU A 224 -10.62 -0.06 -12.27
C LEU A 224 -11.01 -0.80 -13.55
N VAL A 225 -10.58 -2.06 -13.73
CA VAL A 225 -10.95 -2.86 -14.89
C VAL A 225 -12.42 -3.27 -14.84
N GLY A 226 -12.92 -3.69 -13.67
CA GLY A 226 -14.35 -3.98 -13.50
C GLY A 226 -15.21 -2.78 -13.88
N ARG A 227 -14.89 -1.59 -13.37
CA ARG A 227 -15.61 -0.36 -13.71
C ARG A 227 -15.64 -0.09 -15.22
N PHE A 228 -14.51 -0.30 -15.90
CA PHE A 228 -14.42 -0.18 -17.36
C PHE A 228 -15.34 -1.17 -18.08
N ILE A 229 -15.36 -2.44 -17.65
CA ILE A 229 -16.25 -3.49 -18.20
C ILE A 229 -17.72 -3.07 -18.04
N LYS A 230 -18.13 -2.69 -16.81
CA LYS A 230 -19.49 -2.22 -16.53
C LYS A 230 -19.89 -1.01 -17.36
N SER A 231 -19.03 0.01 -17.41
CA SER A 231 -19.33 1.28 -18.09
C SER A 231 -19.45 1.15 -19.60
N ASN A 232 -18.85 0.11 -20.19
CA ASN A 232 -19.01 -0.20 -21.61
C ASN A 232 -20.08 -1.27 -21.88
N GLY A 233 -20.81 -1.71 -20.85
CA GLY A 233 -21.90 -2.68 -21.00
C GLY A 233 -21.45 -4.08 -21.40
N ILE A 234 -20.18 -4.43 -21.17
CA ILE A 234 -19.60 -5.68 -21.63
C ILE A 234 -20.11 -6.84 -20.79
N CYS A 235 -20.75 -7.80 -21.46
CA CYS A 235 -21.42 -8.94 -20.84
C CYS A 235 -20.88 -10.29 -21.33
N SER A 236 -20.09 -10.34 -22.40
CA SER A 236 -19.55 -11.61 -22.93
C SER A 236 -18.03 -11.60 -23.15
N GLN A 237 -17.45 -12.81 -23.23
CA GLN A 237 -16.03 -12.97 -23.55
C GLN A 237 -15.72 -12.54 -24.98
N GLU A 238 -16.66 -12.68 -25.91
CA GLU A 238 -16.53 -12.26 -27.31
C GLU A 238 -16.44 -10.73 -27.42
N GLU A 239 -17.25 -10.00 -26.67
CA GLU A 239 -17.18 -8.54 -26.59
C GLU A 239 -15.86 -8.04 -25.98
N LEU A 240 -15.26 -8.78 -25.03
CA LEU A 240 -13.90 -8.46 -24.57
C LEU A 240 -12.87 -8.59 -25.71
N GLN A 241 -13.09 -9.51 -26.63
CA GLN A 241 -12.23 -9.71 -27.80
C GLN A 241 -12.43 -8.68 -28.90
N THR A 242 -13.45 -7.84 -28.86
CA THR A 242 -13.58 -6.68 -29.77
C THR A 242 -12.92 -5.41 -29.24
N LEU A 243 -12.63 -5.34 -27.93
CA LEU A 243 -12.00 -4.16 -27.33
C LEU A 243 -10.64 -3.79 -27.95
N GLY A 244 -10.54 -2.55 -28.43
CA GLY A 244 -9.32 -1.92 -28.87
C GLY A 244 -8.96 -0.70 -28.03
N ALA A 245 -7.97 0.06 -28.50
CA ALA A 245 -7.59 1.31 -27.85
C ALA A 245 -8.64 2.42 -28.00
N ALA A 246 -9.51 2.35 -29.02
CA ALA A 246 -10.57 3.33 -29.24
C ALA A 246 -11.59 3.33 -28.09
N GLU A 247 -12.06 2.16 -27.65
CA GLU A 247 -13.01 2.00 -26.55
C GLU A 247 -12.39 2.44 -25.23
N VAL A 248 -11.10 2.12 -25.02
CA VAL A 248 -10.35 2.55 -23.84
C VAL A 248 -10.22 4.07 -23.81
N ASN A 249 -9.87 4.70 -24.92
CA ASN A 249 -9.76 6.16 -25.01
C ASN A 249 -11.12 6.83 -24.84
N LEU A 250 -12.18 6.32 -25.46
CA LEU A 250 -13.55 6.84 -25.34
C LEU A 250 -14.05 6.78 -23.88
N TYR A 251 -13.81 5.67 -23.19
CA TYR A 251 -14.12 5.53 -21.77
C TYR A 251 -13.44 6.61 -20.92
N HIS A 252 -12.14 6.80 -21.09
CA HIS A 252 -11.39 7.79 -20.30
C HIS A 252 -11.78 9.23 -20.68
N SER A 253 -12.09 9.51 -21.95
CA SER A 253 -12.62 10.81 -22.38
C SER A 253 -13.97 11.12 -21.72
N ARG A 254 -14.90 10.14 -21.68
CA ARG A 254 -16.18 10.29 -20.96
C ARG A 254 -15.96 10.53 -19.46
N TRP A 255 -15.03 9.79 -18.85
CA TRP A 255 -14.73 9.94 -17.42
C TRP A 255 -14.09 11.30 -17.09
N MET A 256 -13.25 11.84 -17.99
CA MET A 256 -12.69 13.19 -17.87
C MET A 256 -13.74 14.28 -18.08
N ALA A 257 -14.66 14.10 -19.04
CA ALA A 257 -15.73 15.07 -19.34
C ALA A 257 -16.68 15.31 -18.15
N GLN A 258 -16.78 14.36 -17.22
CA GLN A 258 -17.56 14.51 -15.98
C GLN A 258 -16.92 15.49 -14.96
N GLY A 259 -15.70 15.97 -15.20
CA GLY A 259 -15.06 17.05 -14.42
C GLY A 259 -14.56 16.69 -13.01
N ASN A 260 -14.97 15.56 -12.43
CA ASN A 260 -14.69 15.22 -11.03
C ASN A 260 -13.48 14.31 -10.79
N THR A 261 -12.57 14.15 -11.77
CA THR A 261 -11.51 13.13 -11.71
C THR A 261 -10.13 13.71 -11.96
N ALA A 262 -9.18 13.38 -11.08
CA ALA A 262 -7.78 13.74 -11.26
C ALA A 262 -7.12 12.92 -12.40
N ALA A 263 -6.29 13.56 -13.21
CA ALA A 263 -5.53 12.94 -14.30
C ALA A 263 -4.72 11.69 -13.84
N GLY A 264 -4.19 11.71 -12.61
CA GLY A 264 -3.47 10.57 -12.05
C GLY A 264 -4.33 9.32 -11.88
N SER A 265 -5.60 9.48 -11.52
CA SER A 265 -6.56 8.37 -11.38
C SER A 265 -6.91 7.77 -12.74
N VAL A 266 -7.11 8.62 -13.75
CA VAL A 266 -7.36 8.19 -15.13
C VAL A 266 -6.14 7.44 -15.69
N ASN A 267 -4.94 7.97 -15.51
CA ASN A 267 -3.71 7.29 -15.93
C ASN A 267 -3.49 5.95 -15.19
N GLN A 268 -3.92 5.84 -13.93
CA GLN A 268 -3.89 4.56 -13.21
C GLN A 268 -4.86 3.55 -13.82
N SER A 269 -6.04 3.99 -14.24
CA SER A 269 -7.01 3.18 -14.98
C SER A 269 -6.48 2.72 -16.34
N VAL A 270 -5.91 3.63 -17.12
CA VAL A 270 -5.23 3.31 -18.39
C VAL A 270 -4.20 2.19 -18.19
N ASN A 271 -3.38 2.27 -17.13
CA ASN A 271 -2.39 1.23 -16.84
C ASN A 271 -3.03 -0.10 -16.43
N ALA A 272 -4.11 -0.09 -15.64
CA ALA A 272 -4.80 -1.30 -15.22
C ALA A 272 -5.48 -2.01 -16.41
N ILE A 273 -6.17 -1.25 -17.27
CA ILE A 273 -6.85 -1.76 -18.47
C ILE A 273 -5.83 -2.24 -19.49
N LYS A 274 -4.77 -1.46 -19.77
CA LYS A 274 -3.66 -1.90 -20.62
C LYS A 274 -3.06 -3.22 -20.15
N PHE A 275 -2.81 -3.34 -18.85
CA PHE A 275 -2.29 -4.55 -18.25
C PHE A 275 -3.25 -5.73 -18.46
N TYR A 276 -4.56 -5.53 -18.25
CA TYR A 276 -5.57 -6.55 -18.47
C TYR A 276 -5.59 -7.01 -19.93
N MET A 277 -5.64 -6.08 -20.89
CA MET A 277 -5.63 -6.40 -22.32
C MET A 277 -4.36 -7.17 -22.72
N GLN A 278 -3.19 -6.73 -22.26
CA GLN A 278 -1.91 -7.33 -22.64
C GLN A 278 -1.64 -8.69 -22.00
N HIS A 279 -2.12 -8.93 -20.78
CA HIS A 279 -1.74 -10.13 -20.02
C HIS A 279 -2.88 -11.09 -19.75
N VAL A 280 -4.13 -10.69 -19.98
CA VAL A 280 -5.30 -11.57 -19.82
C VAL A 280 -5.94 -11.86 -21.18
N LEU A 281 -6.09 -10.83 -22.03
CA LEU A 281 -6.67 -11.00 -23.37
C LEU A 281 -5.62 -11.30 -24.46
N ASP A 282 -4.34 -11.30 -24.11
CA ASP A 282 -3.20 -11.46 -25.02
C ASP A 282 -3.22 -10.48 -26.22
N LYS A 283 -3.80 -9.29 -26.00
CA LYS A 283 -3.88 -8.24 -27.01
C LYS A 283 -2.67 -7.33 -26.94
N LEU A 284 -1.84 -7.40 -27.98
CA LEU A 284 -0.79 -6.45 -28.21
C LEU A 284 -1.40 -5.15 -28.73
N LEU A 285 -1.41 -4.12 -27.88
CA LEU A 285 -1.73 -2.75 -28.29
C LEU A 285 -0.54 -2.12 -29.02
N GLU A 286 -0.11 -2.74 -30.12
CA GLU A 286 0.95 -2.22 -30.99
C GLU A 286 0.38 -1.12 -31.90
N GLY A 287 1.14 -0.04 -32.07
CA GLY A 287 0.78 1.07 -32.97
C GLY A 287 -0.29 2.05 -32.47
N VAL A 288 -1.13 1.70 -31.49
CA VAL A 288 -2.18 2.61 -30.98
C VAL A 288 -1.83 3.17 -29.60
N GLU A 289 -1.70 4.50 -29.54
CA GLU A 289 -1.36 5.21 -28.31
C GLU A 289 -2.61 5.35 -27.42
N LEU A 290 -2.55 4.77 -26.22
CA LEU A 290 -3.52 5.07 -25.18
C LEU A 290 -3.29 6.50 -24.70
N VAL A 291 -4.30 7.36 -24.89
CA VAL A 291 -4.19 8.78 -24.58
C VAL A 291 -4.01 8.92 -23.07
N ARG A 292 -2.87 9.48 -22.67
CA ARG A 292 -2.61 9.81 -21.28
C ARG A 292 -3.01 11.25 -21.01
N VAL A 293 -3.77 11.43 -19.94
CA VAL A 293 -4.14 12.77 -19.50
C VAL A 293 -2.89 13.43 -18.93
N LYS A 294 -2.49 14.56 -19.51
CA LYS A 294 -1.43 15.40 -18.95
C LYS A 294 -1.95 15.95 -17.62
N GLY A 295 -1.34 15.52 -16.52
CA GLY A 295 -1.57 16.15 -15.22
C GLY A 295 -0.71 17.39 -15.09
N GLU A 296 -1.25 18.44 -14.49
CA GLU A 296 -0.45 19.57 -14.01
C GLU A 296 0.61 19.06 -13.03
N ARG A 297 1.88 19.36 -13.30
CA ARG A 297 2.96 19.12 -12.35
C ARG A 297 2.93 20.25 -11.32
N GLN A 298 2.15 20.08 -10.26
CA GLN A 298 2.19 21.02 -9.14
C GLN A 298 3.48 20.81 -8.33
N LEU A 299 4.10 21.93 -7.94
CA LEU A 299 5.25 21.90 -7.03
C LEU A 299 4.83 21.24 -5.71
N PRO A 300 5.72 20.45 -5.07
CA PRO A 300 5.45 19.88 -3.77
C PRO A 300 5.04 20.95 -2.78
N LYS A 301 3.92 20.70 -2.09
CA LYS A 301 3.46 21.55 -0.99
C LYS A 301 4.31 21.27 0.23
N VAL A 302 5.24 22.16 0.52
CA VAL A 302 6.13 22.12 1.69
C VAL A 302 5.53 22.97 2.81
N MET A 303 5.43 22.38 4.00
CA MET A 303 5.07 23.09 5.23
C MET A 303 6.27 23.85 5.77
N SER A 304 6.06 25.10 6.23
CA SER A 304 7.11 25.85 6.93
C SER A 304 7.41 25.25 8.30
N LEU A 305 8.57 25.60 8.88
CA LEU A 305 8.92 25.19 10.25
C LEU A 305 7.84 25.57 11.28
N GLN A 306 7.26 26.78 11.15
CA GLN A 306 6.18 27.23 12.03
C GLN A 306 4.91 26.40 11.87
N GLU A 307 4.54 26.05 10.62
CA GLU A 307 3.38 25.19 10.35
C GLU A 307 3.58 23.78 10.90
N VAL A 308 4.79 23.21 10.75
CA VAL A 308 5.13 21.90 11.35
C VAL A 308 5.01 21.96 12.86
N THR A 309 5.59 22.98 13.50
CA THR A 309 5.50 23.17 14.96
C THR A 309 4.06 23.26 15.43
N LYS A 310 3.22 24.07 14.77
CA LYS A 310 1.78 24.20 15.09
C LYS A 310 1.03 22.87 14.97
N VAL A 311 1.30 22.08 13.94
CA VAL A 311 0.67 20.76 13.76
C VAL A 311 1.08 19.80 14.87
N LEU A 312 2.38 19.74 15.19
CA LEU A 312 2.89 18.83 16.23
C LEU A 312 2.41 19.25 17.63
N SER A 313 2.35 20.55 17.94
CA SER A 313 1.87 21.07 19.22
C SER A 313 0.36 20.94 19.40
N SER A 314 -0.43 20.96 18.32
CA SER A 314 -1.89 20.75 18.35
C SER A 314 -2.31 19.31 18.64
N CYS A 315 -1.35 18.39 18.71
CA CYS A 315 -1.60 16.97 19.01
C CYS A 315 -1.48 16.70 20.51
N ASP A 316 -2.62 16.72 21.20
CA ASP A 316 -2.69 16.43 22.65
C ASP A 316 -2.28 14.99 22.97
N ASN A 317 -2.73 14.04 22.13
CA ASN A 317 -2.44 12.63 22.30
C ASN A 317 -0.96 12.33 22.01
N LEU A 318 -0.23 11.83 23.02
CA LEU A 318 1.20 11.55 22.92
C LEU A 318 1.55 10.59 21.79
N LYS A 319 0.78 9.50 21.60
CA LYS A 319 0.99 8.56 20.48
C LYS A 319 0.89 9.26 19.14
N HIS A 320 -0.14 10.09 18.94
CA HIS A 320 -0.37 10.82 17.70
C HIS A 320 0.75 11.84 17.43
N ARG A 321 1.14 12.59 18.45
CA ARG A 321 2.27 13.54 18.36
C ARG A 321 3.56 12.84 18.00
N CYS A 322 3.85 11.68 18.61
CA CYS A 322 5.04 10.90 18.29
C CYS A 322 5.03 10.36 16.85
N MET A 323 3.90 9.85 16.37
CA MET A 323 3.76 9.38 14.99
C MET A 323 4.04 10.48 13.96
N LEU A 324 3.45 11.67 14.13
CA LEU A 324 3.67 12.80 13.21
C LEU A 324 5.09 13.36 13.33
N SER A 325 5.63 13.44 14.54
CA SER A 325 7.01 13.88 14.78
C SER A 325 8.02 12.95 14.12
N LEU A 326 7.79 11.64 14.15
CA LEU A 326 8.68 10.68 13.48
C LEU A 326 8.56 10.73 11.94
N LEU A 327 7.35 10.91 11.41
CA LEU A 327 7.18 11.11 9.96
C LEU A 327 7.98 12.29 9.45
N TYR A 328 7.96 13.41 10.18
CA TYR A 328 8.75 14.58 9.87
C TYR A 328 10.24 14.33 10.12
N SER A 329 10.66 14.05 11.36
CA SER A 329 12.08 13.99 11.73
C SER A 329 12.89 12.86 11.08
N GLY A 330 12.25 11.74 10.70
CA GLY A 330 12.90 10.62 10.00
C GLY A 330 12.56 10.54 8.51
N GLY A 331 11.69 11.43 8.00
CA GLY A 331 11.24 11.41 6.61
C GLY A 331 10.55 10.10 6.20
N LEU A 332 9.83 9.41 7.09
CA LEU A 332 9.21 8.11 6.80
C LEU A 332 8.00 8.25 5.86
N ARG A 333 7.70 7.21 5.08
CA ARG A 333 6.37 7.06 4.45
C ARG A 333 5.37 6.54 5.48
N ALA A 334 4.09 6.84 5.30
CA ALA A 334 3.03 6.35 6.19
C ALA A 334 3.06 4.82 6.40
N GLY A 335 3.29 4.05 5.33
CA GLY A 335 3.42 2.59 5.40
C GLY A 335 4.68 2.12 6.14
N GLU A 336 5.77 2.88 6.06
CA GLU A 336 7.02 2.60 6.78
C GLU A 336 6.84 2.86 8.27
N LEU A 337 6.19 3.97 8.65
CA LEU A 337 5.89 4.31 10.05
C LEU A 337 5.05 3.24 10.73
N ILE A 338 3.90 2.88 10.13
CA ILE A 338 3.02 1.87 10.73
C ILE A 338 3.65 0.47 10.71
N GLY A 339 4.63 0.22 9.82
CA GLY A 339 5.38 -1.02 9.73
C GLY A 339 6.61 -1.10 10.62
N LEU A 340 6.90 -0.07 11.41
CA LEU A 340 8.11 -0.01 12.22
C LEU A 340 7.98 -0.89 13.47
N LYS A 341 8.96 -1.77 13.71
CA LYS A 341 9.02 -2.62 14.90
C LYS A 341 9.97 -2.06 15.94
N LEU A 342 9.80 -2.47 17.20
CA LEU A 342 10.70 -2.06 18.29
C LEU A 342 12.16 -2.44 18.02
N THR A 343 12.38 -3.61 17.40
CA THR A 343 13.71 -4.11 17.01
C THR A 343 14.35 -3.37 15.83
N ASP A 344 13.65 -2.40 15.23
CA ASP A 344 14.17 -1.60 14.13
C ASP A 344 14.78 -0.27 14.61
N ILE A 345 14.70 0.05 15.90
CA ILE A 345 15.28 1.26 16.50
C ILE A 345 16.67 0.92 17.07
N ASP A 346 17.70 1.57 16.55
CA ASP A 346 19.06 1.55 17.10
C ASP A 346 19.26 2.84 17.92
N TRP A 347 19.19 2.69 19.24
CA TRP A 347 19.29 3.81 20.18
C TRP A 347 20.70 4.39 20.28
N GLU A 348 21.71 3.53 20.20
CA GLU A 348 23.12 3.91 20.33
C GLU A 348 23.54 4.74 19.12
N ARG A 349 23.22 4.25 17.91
CA ARG A 349 23.56 4.95 16.66
C ARG A 349 22.55 6.02 16.26
N LYS A 350 21.46 6.21 17.03
CA LYS A 350 20.36 7.13 16.73
C LYS A 350 19.83 6.93 15.30
N GLN A 351 19.49 5.69 15.01
CA GLN A 351 19.16 5.23 13.65
C GLN A 351 17.92 4.34 13.64
N ILE A 352 17.19 4.35 12.52
CA ILE A 352 15.97 3.56 12.33
C ILE A 352 16.06 2.73 11.07
N ARG A 353 16.01 1.40 11.22
CA ARG A 353 16.05 0.46 10.10
C ARG A 353 14.67 0.30 9.46
N ILE A 354 14.49 0.83 8.26
CA ILE A 354 13.25 0.65 7.50
C ILE A 354 13.37 -0.60 6.64
N ARG A 355 12.64 -1.66 7.01
CA ARG A 355 12.61 -2.92 6.25
C ARG A 355 11.63 -2.89 5.09
N LYS A 356 11.94 -3.63 4.02
CA LYS A 356 11.03 -3.85 2.87
C LYS A 356 10.45 -2.54 2.31
N ALA A 357 11.27 -1.50 2.22
CA ALA A 357 10.87 -0.24 1.60
C ALA A 357 10.53 -0.44 0.10
N LYS A 358 10.09 0.61 -0.59
CA LYS A 358 9.69 0.55 -2.00
C LYS A 358 10.75 -0.17 -2.86
N GLY A 359 10.38 -1.30 -3.44
CA GLY A 359 11.30 -2.17 -4.20
C GLY A 359 11.93 -3.31 -3.39
N LYS A 360 11.44 -3.60 -2.18
CA LYS A 360 11.96 -4.62 -1.25
C LYS A 360 13.41 -4.35 -0.79
N LYS A 361 13.81 -3.08 -0.75
CA LYS A 361 15.13 -2.67 -0.26
C LYS A 361 15.01 -2.16 1.17
N ASP A 362 16.00 -2.48 1.98
CA ASP A 362 16.13 -1.89 3.31
C ASP A 362 16.88 -0.57 3.21
N ARG A 363 16.60 0.35 4.13
CA ARG A 363 17.31 1.63 4.24
C ARG A 363 17.41 2.06 5.69
N MET A 364 18.39 2.88 5.99
CA MET A 364 18.51 3.54 7.28
C MET A 364 17.92 4.95 7.21
N THR A 365 17.38 5.44 8.32
CA THR A 365 17.05 6.86 8.49
C THR A 365 17.43 7.34 9.89
N LEU A 366 17.33 8.65 10.10
CA LEU A 366 17.72 9.33 11.31
C LEU A 366 16.70 9.12 12.43
N LEU A 367 17.20 8.99 13.67
CA LEU A 367 16.42 9.15 14.89
C LEU A 367 16.85 10.47 15.55
N SER A 368 15.98 11.48 15.51
CA SER A 368 16.28 12.77 16.14
C SER A 368 16.52 12.62 17.65
N ALA A 369 17.57 13.26 18.17
CA ALA A 369 17.86 13.26 19.61
C ALA A 369 16.70 13.85 20.44
N VAL A 370 16.06 14.90 19.94
CA VAL A 370 14.86 15.49 20.56
C VAL A 370 13.70 14.50 20.53
N PHE A 371 13.54 13.77 19.43
CA PHE A 371 12.51 12.75 19.33
C PHE A 371 12.76 11.54 20.23
N CYS A 372 14.02 11.20 20.55
CA CYS A 372 14.34 10.10 21.46
C CYS A 372 13.63 10.25 22.81
N GLN A 373 13.62 11.47 23.37
CA GLN A 373 12.94 11.76 24.64
C GLN A 373 11.42 11.55 24.52
N GLN A 374 10.81 12.03 23.43
CA GLN A 374 9.37 11.83 23.17
C GLN A 374 9.03 10.35 23.01
N LEU A 375 9.89 9.61 22.29
CA LEU A 375 9.72 8.18 22.07
C LEU A 375 9.86 7.39 23.36
N GLN A 376 10.82 7.73 24.23
CA GLN A 376 10.97 7.11 25.55
C GLN A 376 9.72 7.33 26.42
N ALA A 377 9.20 8.56 26.48
CA ALA A 377 7.96 8.87 27.20
C ALA A 377 6.77 8.06 26.64
N TYR A 378 6.67 7.96 25.32
CA TYR A 378 5.65 7.14 24.67
C TYR A 378 5.79 5.65 25.02
N LEU A 379 7.00 5.08 24.96
CA LEU A 379 7.23 3.66 25.26
C LEU A 379 6.95 3.35 26.73
N ALA A 380 7.28 4.25 27.64
CA ALA A 380 6.97 4.12 29.06
C ALA A 380 5.46 4.11 29.34
N GLN A 381 4.71 4.98 28.67
CA GLN A 381 3.25 5.13 28.86
C GLN A 381 2.45 4.02 28.16
N TYR A 382 2.76 3.69 26.91
CA TYR A 382 1.95 2.78 26.08
C TYR A 382 2.45 1.35 26.07
N ARG A 383 3.71 1.10 26.43
CA ARG A 383 4.35 -0.23 26.53
C ARG A 383 3.99 -1.17 25.36
N PRO A 384 4.23 -0.76 24.10
CA PRO A 384 3.94 -1.61 22.96
C PRO A 384 4.81 -2.88 22.99
N SER A 385 4.35 -3.92 22.30
CA SER A 385 4.93 -5.26 22.32
C SER A 385 5.69 -5.62 21.04
N VAL A 386 5.16 -5.25 19.87
CA VAL A 386 5.71 -5.66 18.56
C VAL A 386 6.04 -4.45 17.70
N TRP A 387 5.03 -3.61 17.47
CA TRP A 387 5.13 -2.43 16.63
C TRP A 387 5.48 -1.23 17.48
N VAL A 388 6.27 -0.27 16.96
CA VAL A 388 6.51 0.98 17.70
C VAL A 388 5.18 1.68 17.95
N PHE A 389 4.30 1.75 16.95
CA PHE A 389 2.96 2.29 17.09
C PHE A 389 1.92 1.21 16.85
N GLU A 390 1.25 0.82 17.93
CA GLU A 390 0.17 -0.17 17.90
C GLU A 390 -1.20 0.51 17.75
N GLY A 391 -2.10 -0.17 17.05
CA GLY A 391 -3.53 0.11 17.02
C GLY A 391 -4.17 -0.03 18.39
N GLN A 392 -5.49 0.16 18.45
CA GLN A 392 -6.25 0.09 19.70
C GLN A 392 -6.14 -1.27 20.41
N TRP A 393 -5.72 -2.32 19.69
CA TRP A 393 -5.75 -3.69 20.15
C TRP A 393 -4.40 -4.41 19.99
N GLY A 394 -3.28 -3.67 20.04
CA GLY A 394 -1.92 -4.24 19.92
C GLY A 394 -1.51 -4.65 18.49
N ASP A 395 -2.38 -4.45 17.51
CA ASP A 395 -2.11 -4.70 16.10
C ASP A 395 -1.35 -3.57 15.42
N GLN A 396 -0.97 -3.77 14.16
CA GLN A 396 -0.34 -2.73 13.37
C GLN A 396 -1.28 -1.52 13.21
N TYR A 397 -0.80 -0.30 13.43
CA TYR A 397 -1.61 0.91 13.23
C TYR A 397 -2.06 1.04 11.76
N THR A 398 -3.26 1.56 11.50
CA THR A 398 -3.77 1.66 10.12
C THR A 398 -3.38 2.98 9.44
N SER A 399 -3.10 2.93 8.14
CA SER A 399 -2.80 4.14 7.36
C SER A 399 -4.00 5.11 7.29
N SER A 400 -5.24 4.60 7.32
CA SER A 400 -6.45 5.43 7.36
C SER A 400 -6.57 6.19 8.67
N SER A 401 -6.32 5.54 9.80
CA SER A 401 -6.33 6.21 11.11
C SER A 401 -5.26 7.28 11.17
N LEU A 402 -4.05 7.00 10.67
CA LEU A 402 -2.96 7.97 10.65
C LEU A 402 -3.27 9.21 9.80
N ARG A 403 -3.92 9.03 8.64
CA ARG A 403 -4.42 10.15 7.83
C ARG A 403 -5.48 10.97 8.56
N SER A 404 -6.39 10.31 9.28
CA SER A 404 -7.42 10.99 10.07
C SER A 404 -6.79 11.82 11.20
N VAL A 405 -5.80 11.26 11.90
CA VAL A 405 -5.02 11.98 12.93
C VAL A 405 -4.39 13.24 12.35
N PHE A 406 -3.71 13.15 11.21
CA PHE A 406 -3.10 14.32 10.59
C PHE A 406 -4.13 15.37 10.14
N LYS A 407 -5.27 14.93 9.58
CA LYS A 407 -6.37 15.84 9.22
C LYS A 407 -6.90 16.61 10.43
N GLN A 408 -7.08 15.92 11.57
CA GLN A 408 -7.51 16.56 12.81
C GLN A 408 -6.46 17.54 13.33
N ALA A 409 -5.18 17.20 13.25
CA ALA A 409 -4.09 18.09 13.65
C ALA A 409 -4.05 19.37 12.80
N LEU A 410 -4.23 19.27 11.48
CA LEU A 410 -4.35 20.44 10.60
C LEU A 410 -5.53 21.33 10.97
N GLN A 411 -6.68 20.74 11.27
CA GLN A 411 -7.87 21.48 11.70
C GLN A 411 -7.64 22.21 13.02
N LYS A 412 -7.07 21.53 14.02
CA LYS A 412 -6.72 22.15 15.31
C LYS A 412 -5.67 23.25 15.17
N ALA A 413 -4.69 23.05 14.30
CA ALA A 413 -3.66 24.04 13.98
C ALA A 413 -4.17 25.21 13.10
N ARG A 414 -5.44 25.18 12.67
CA ARG A 414 -6.08 26.17 11.78
C ARG A 414 -5.32 26.37 10.46
N ILE A 415 -4.80 25.28 9.90
CA ILE A 415 -4.09 25.31 8.62
C ILE A 415 -5.07 24.95 7.50
N ALA A 416 -5.41 25.94 6.66
CA ALA A 416 -6.33 25.77 5.54
C ALA A 416 -5.70 25.09 4.31
N LYS A 417 -4.36 25.05 4.23
CA LYS A 417 -3.65 24.45 3.11
C LYS A 417 -3.92 22.93 3.05
N PRO A 418 -4.14 22.35 1.86
CA PRO A 418 -4.52 20.95 1.69
C PRO A 418 -3.30 20.02 1.81
N TYR A 419 -2.67 20.01 2.99
CA TYR A 419 -1.51 19.17 3.27
C TYR A 419 -1.93 17.71 3.47
N THR A 420 -1.04 16.81 3.08
CA THR A 420 -1.17 15.36 3.34
C THR A 420 0.03 14.86 4.13
N LEU A 421 0.01 13.61 4.59
CA LEU A 421 1.16 13.00 5.27
C LEU A 421 2.47 13.07 4.45
N HIS A 422 2.37 13.06 3.11
CA HIS A 422 3.55 13.19 2.25
C HIS A 422 4.19 14.58 2.35
N CYS A 423 3.41 15.62 2.68
CA CYS A 423 3.92 16.98 2.86
C CYS A 423 4.92 17.05 4.03
N LEU A 424 4.71 16.31 5.13
CA LEU A 424 5.69 16.24 6.22
C LEU A 424 7.04 15.68 5.75
N ARG A 425 7.01 14.65 4.91
CA ARG A 425 8.22 14.07 4.32
C ARG A 425 8.88 15.01 3.30
N HIS A 426 8.08 15.74 2.51
CA HIS A 426 8.61 16.75 1.60
C HIS A 426 9.24 17.91 2.37
N SER A 427 8.62 18.36 3.46
CA SER A 427 9.19 19.34 4.38
C SER A 427 10.50 18.87 4.98
N PHE A 428 10.58 17.64 5.48
CA PHE A 428 11.84 17.07 5.96
C PHE A 428 12.96 17.16 4.93
N ALA A 429 12.68 16.73 3.69
CA ALA A 429 13.67 16.76 2.62
C ALA A 429 14.11 18.20 2.27
N THR A 430 13.14 19.11 2.18
CA THR A 430 13.39 20.51 1.81
C THR A 430 14.14 21.23 2.91
N HIS A 431 13.77 21.04 4.19
CA HIS A 431 14.45 21.65 5.32
C HIS A 431 15.87 21.09 5.53
N LEU A 432 16.13 19.81 5.22
CA LEU A 432 17.50 19.29 5.20
C LEU A 432 18.34 19.95 4.11
N LEU A 433 17.76 20.15 2.92
CA LEU A 433 18.42 20.80 1.80
C LEU A 433 18.71 22.28 2.12
N GLU A 434 17.75 23.01 2.70
CA GLU A 434 17.91 24.38 3.22
C GLU A 434 18.85 24.45 4.44
N GLY A 435 19.09 23.32 5.11
CA GLY A 435 20.13 23.19 6.12
C GLY A 435 21.52 22.91 5.55
N GLY A 436 21.67 22.86 4.22
CA GLY A 436 22.94 22.56 3.54
C GLY A 436 23.28 21.07 3.42
N THR A 437 22.33 20.16 3.70
CA THR A 437 22.58 18.72 3.55
C THR A 437 22.66 18.32 2.09
N ASP A 438 23.72 17.59 1.72
CA ASP A 438 23.90 17.14 0.33
C ASP A 438 22.77 16.21 -0.15
N LEU A 439 22.40 16.40 -1.43
CA LEU A 439 21.25 15.75 -2.07
C LEU A 439 21.36 14.22 -2.08
N ARG A 440 22.58 13.65 -2.17
CA ARG A 440 22.79 12.19 -2.15
C ARG A 440 22.48 11.61 -0.78
N TYR A 441 22.83 12.30 0.31
CA TYR A 441 22.45 11.88 1.65
C TYR A 441 20.94 11.95 1.85
N ILE A 442 20.29 13.02 1.40
CA ILE A 442 18.82 13.15 1.43
C ILE A 442 18.18 12.00 0.63
N GLN A 443 18.71 11.68 -0.56
CA GLN A 443 18.21 10.57 -1.38
C GLN A 443 18.30 9.22 -0.65
N SER A 444 19.42 8.95 0.03
CA SER A 444 19.63 7.75 0.84
C SER A 444 18.66 7.69 2.03
N LEU A 445 18.56 8.79 2.80
CA LEU A 445 17.64 8.96 3.93
C LEU A 445 16.16 8.88 3.56
N LEU A 446 15.81 9.04 2.29
CA LEU A 446 14.45 8.87 1.81
C LEU A 446 14.23 7.52 1.11
N GLY A 447 15.30 6.81 0.73
CA GLY A 447 15.20 5.57 -0.05
C GLY A 447 14.58 5.82 -1.42
N HIS A 448 15.08 6.82 -2.11
CA HIS A 448 14.70 7.15 -3.48
C HIS A 448 15.59 6.39 -4.46
N ASN A 449 14.98 5.57 -5.33
CA ASN A 449 15.70 4.80 -6.35
C ASN A 449 16.14 5.65 -7.56
N SER A 450 15.76 6.93 -7.63
CA SER A 450 16.10 7.84 -8.71
C SER A 450 16.33 9.25 -8.18
N SER A 451 17.42 9.89 -8.62
CA SER A 451 17.75 11.28 -8.29
C SER A 451 16.63 12.25 -8.67
N LYS A 452 15.92 11.97 -9.78
CA LYS A 452 14.77 12.73 -10.27
C LYS A 452 13.64 12.92 -9.26
N THR A 453 13.49 11.98 -8.31
CA THR A 453 12.49 12.10 -7.24
C THR A 453 12.95 12.95 -6.05
N THR A 454 14.25 13.23 -5.97
CA THR A 454 14.90 14.09 -4.97
C THR A 454 15.15 15.49 -5.53
N GLU A 455 15.44 15.60 -6.83
CA GLU A 455 15.54 16.88 -7.57
C GLU A 455 14.27 17.72 -7.49
N ILE A 456 13.10 17.12 -7.23
CA ILE A 456 11.86 17.89 -7.04
C ILE A 456 12.00 18.87 -5.85
N TYR A 457 12.86 18.58 -4.87
CA TYR A 457 13.09 19.46 -3.71
C TYR A 457 14.00 20.64 -4.01
N THR A 458 14.87 20.56 -5.02
CA THR A 458 15.77 21.66 -5.37
C THR A 458 15.00 22.85 -5.96
N HIS A 459 13.85 22.58 -6.59
CA HIS A 459 12.96 23.62 -7.11
C HIS A 459 12.14 24.34 -6.04
N VAL A 460 12.10 23.82 -4.81
CA VAL A 460 11.26 24.36 -3.72
C VAL A 460 12.10 25.05 -2.63
N SER A 461 13.40 24.75 -2.55
CA SER A 461 14.30 25.39 -1.59
C SER A 461 14.35 26.90 -1.81
N GLN A 462 13.92 27.66 -0.79
CA GLN A 462 13.92 29.12 -0.87
C GLN A 462 15.33 29.70 -0.86
N GLN A 463 16.28 29.03 -0.21
CA GLN A 463 17.65 29.52 -0.05
C GLN A 463 18.40 29.60 -1.40
N ALA A 464 18.13 28.66 -2.32
CA ALA A 464 18.65 28.74 -3.67
C ALA A 464 18.10 29.93 -4.46
N ILE A 465 16.86 30.36 -4.17
CA ILE A 465 16.20 31.49 -4.85
C ILE A 465 16.53 32.83 -4.16
N GLN A 466 16.59 32.87 -2.83
CA GLN A 466 16.90 34.07 -2.04
C GLN A 466 18.33 34.57 -2.26
N ASN A 467 19.28 33.67 -2.51
CA ASN A 467 20.65 34.03 -2.86
C ASN A 467 20.80 34.47 -4.33
N ILE A 468 19.77 34.29 -5.16
CA ILE A 468 19.74 34.82 -6.52
C ILE A 468 19.18 36.24 -6.44
N GLN A 469 20.09 37.21 -6.36
CA GLN A 469 19.72 38.62 -6.49
C GLN A 469 19.08 38.85 -7.87
N SER A 470 17.89 39.46 -7.90
CA SER A 470 17.23 39.83 -9.16
C SER A 470 18.15 40.75 -9.96
N PRO A 471 18.27 40.60 -11.29
CA PRO A 471 18.99 41.57 -12.12
C PRO A 471 18.47 43.00 -11.95
N LEU A 472 17.17 43.18 -11.65
CA LEU A 472 16.57 44.49 -11.37
C LEU A 472 17.15 45.13 -10.11
N ASP A 473 17.43 44.32 -9.08
CA ASP A 473 18.03 44.78 -7.81
C ASP A 473 19.52 45.14 -7.97
N ARG A 474 20.10 44.91 -9.16
CA ARG A 474 21.47 45.34 -9.54
C ARG A 474 21.46 46.63 -10.36
N LEU A 475 20.29 47.10 -10.77
CA LEU A 475 20.16 48.35 -11.50
C LEU A 475 19.90 49.46 -10.47
N GLU A 476 20.80 50.45 -10.41
CA GLU A 476 20.55 51.70 -9.68
C GLU A 476 19.49 52.50 -10.45
N LEU A 477 18.22 52.16 -10.26
CA LEU A 477 17.10 52.91 -10.81
C LEU A 477 16.88 54.14 -9.92
N THR A 478 17.54 55.26 -10.25
CA THR A 478 17.27 56.58 -9.66
C THR A 478 15.93 57.12 -10.19
N GLY A 479 14.83 56.56 -9.70
CA GLY A 479 13.49 57.12 -9.87
C GLY A 479 13.02 57.74 -8.56
N ASN A 480 12.47 58.95 -8.61
CA ASN A 480 11.78 59.56 -7.46
C ASN A 480 10.50 58.76 -7.15
N TYR A 481 10.65 57.64 -6.43
CA TYR A 481 9.53 56.89 -5.90
C TYR A 481 9.10 57.54 -4.59
N HIS A 482 8.05 58.37 -4.63
CA HIS A 482 7.37 58.80 -3.41
C HIS A 482 6.87 57.56 -2.68
N MET A 483 7.47 57.27 -1.52
CA MET A 483 7.00 56.25 -0.59
C MET A 483 5.53 56.52 -0.28
N LEU A 484 4.64 55.63 -0.70
CA LEU A 484 3.24 55.70 -0.29
C LEU A 484 3.17 55.57 1.25
N PRO A 485 2.36 56.39 1.93
CA PRO A 485 2.22 56.31 3.38
C PRO A 485 1.82 54.89 3.80
N SER A 486 2.50 54.38 4.80
CA SER A 486 2.35 53.02 5.35
C SER A 486 0.95 52.82 5.91
N GLY A 487 0.02 52.38 5.06
CA GLY A 487 -1.37 52.15 5.39
C GLY A 487 -2.21 51.92 4.14
N ILE A 488 -1.95 50.84 3.41
CA ILE A 488 -2.89 50.39 2.37
C ILE A 488 -4.06 49.71 3.10
N PRO A 489 -5.31 50.21 3.00
CA PRO A 489 -6.46 49.49 3.51
C PRO A 489 -6.59 48.20 2.72
N GLN A 490 -6.63 47.05 3.40
CA GLN A 490 -7.02 45.79 2.77
C GLN A 490 -8.46 45.93 2.28
N GLN A 491 -8.64 46.22 0.99
CA GLN A 491 -9.94 46.08 0.35
C GLN A 491 -10.32 44.60 0.38
N THR A 492 -11.30 44.27 1.22
CA THR A 492 -12.03 43.01 1.15
C THR A 492 -12.75 42.96 -0.20
N TYR A 493 -12.27 42.11 -1.10
CA TYR A 493 -13.05 41.70 -2.26
C TYR A 493 -14.20 40.83 -1.77
N ASP A 494 -15.36 41.45 -1.53
CA ASP A 494 -16.62 40.73 -1.41
C ASP A 494 -16.92 40.07 -2.75
N LYS A 495 -16.97 38.74 -2.74
CA LYS A 495 -17.44 37.94 -3.88
C LYS A 495 -18.95 38.09 -3.99
N LYS A 496 -19.43 38.73 -5.06
CA LYS A 496 -20.74 38.43 -5.63
C LYS A 496 -20.63 37.24 -6.58
#